data_AF-A0A3N1GH95-F1
#
_entry.id   AF-A0A3N1GH95-F1
#
_cell.length_a   1.000
_cell.length_b   1.000
_cell.length_c   1.000
_cell.angle_alpha   90.00
_cell.angle_beta   90.00
_cell.angle_gamma   90.00
#
_symmetry.space_group_name_H-M   'P 1'
#
loop_
_entity.id
_entity.type
_entity.pdbx_description
1 polymer ?
#
loop_
_entity_poly.entity_id
_entity_poly.type
_entity_poly.pdbx_seq_one_letter_code
_entity_poly.pdbx_strand_id
1 'polypeptide(L)'
;MAKLLYSATMSLDGYIAGPDGDMSWMTPYLGPDPLVDDLVSEVGTVLAGNRTFRGDDPYRDTPAEGQAFGGAWSGPQVVLTHHRPSVPWPGVTFAGDLPTAVALAKEAAGEKYVNVLGADVARQCLAAGVLDEILVCIAPVLLGAGTRLYDQEEGTPVKLERIRSAEVPHSSDLWFRVLR
;
A
#
# COMPACT_ATOMS: atom_id res chain seq x y z
N MET A 1 3.76 -6.09 -18.87
CA MET A 1 4.68 -5.67 -17.78
C MET A 1 3.81 -5.30 -16.60
N ALA A 2 4.10 -5.83 -15.41
CA ALA A 2 3.37 -5.53 -14.18
C ALA A 2 3.22 -4.01 -13.94
N LYS A 3 2.00 -3.62 -13.58
CA LYS A 3 1.66 -2.25 -13.14
C LYS A 3 1.95 -2.08 -11.65
N LEU A 4 2.32 -0.87 -11.25
CA LEU A 4 2.43 -0.49 -9.83
C LEU A 4 1.15 0.20 -9.39
N LEU A 5 0.51 -0.37 -8.37
CA LEU A 5 -0.68 0.16 -7.71
C LEU A 5 -0.32 0.56 -6.28
N TYR A 6 -0.61 1.79 -5.88
CA TYR A 6 -0.59 2.15 -4.45
C TYR A 6 -1.99 1.95 -3.88
N SER A 7 -2.15 1.05 -2.90
CA SER A 7 -3.42 0.86 -2.19
C SER A 7 -3.30 1.22 -0.72
N ALA A 8 -4.32 1.88 -0.18
CA ALA A 8 -4.42 2.20 1.24
C ALA A 8 -5.87 2.43 1.67
N THR A 9 -6.19 2.02 2.90
CA THR A 9 -7.33 2.60 3.63
C THR A 9 -6.90 3.93 4.23
N MET A 10 -7.76 4.93 4.16
CA MET A 10 -7.47 6.29 4.57
C MET A 10 -8.65 6.89 5.33
N SER A 11 -8.37 7.60 6.41
CA SER A 11 -9.34 8.49 7.05
C SER A 11 -9.76 9.65 6.13
N LEU A 12 -10.91 10.27 6.41
CA LEU A 12 -11.45 11.36 5.58
C LEU A 12 -10.51 12.58 5.52
N ASP A 13 -9.73 12.82 6.57
CA ASP A 13 -8.73 13.89 6.65
C ASP A 13 -7.33 13.50 6.13
N GLY A 14 -7.21 12.32 5.51
CA GLY A 14 -6.05 12.01 4.67
C GLY A 14 -4.98 11.14 5.32
N TYR A 15 -5.22 10.54 6.49
CA TYR A 15 -4.25 9.71 7.21
C TYR A 15 -4.49 8.22 6.99
N ILE A 16 -3.41 7.47 6.71
CA ILE A 16 -3.40 6.01 6.49
C ILE A 16 -2.88 5.21 7.71
N ALA A 17 -2.29 5.91 8.67
CA ALA A 17 -1.88 5.36 9.96
C ALA A 17 -1.97 6.49 10.99
N GLY A 18 -2.28 6.15 12.24
CA GLY A 18 -2.27 7.10 13.35
C GLY A 18 -0.85 7.54 13.74
N PRO A 19 -0.71 8.31 14.84
CA PRO A 19 0.58 8.63 15.43
C PRO A 19 1.44 7.38 15.65
N ASP A 20 2.75 7.51 15.44
CA ASP A 20 3.72 6.41 15.56
C ASP A 20 3.46 5.18 14.65
N GLY A 21 2.55 5.31 13.67
CA GLY A 21 2.18 4.23 12.76
C GLY A 21 1.08 3.32 13.29
N ASP A 22 0.32 3.74 14.31
CA ASP A 22 -0.82 3.01 14.86
C ASP A 22 -1.83 2.61 13.77
N MET A 23 -2.16 1.32 13.71
CA MET A 23 -3.14 0.78 12.77
C MET A 23 -4.45 0.33 13.45
N SER A 24 -4.55 0.40 14.77
CA SER A 24 -5.73 -0.03 15.54
C SER A 24 -6.98 0.80 15.22
N TRP A 25 -6.81 2.04 14.75
CA TRP A 25 -7.91 2.89 14.30
C TRP A 25 -8.74 2.27 13.17
N MET A 26 -8.15 1.36 12.39
CA MET A 26 -8.76 0.77 11.20
C MET A 26 -9.68 -0.40 11.54
N THR A 27 -9.47 -1.05 12.69
CA THR A 27 -10.20 -2.26 13.12
C THR A 27 -11.73 -2.13 13.03
N PRO A 28 -12.36 -1.01 13.45
CA PRO A 28 -13.83 -0.85 13.35
C PRO A 28 -14.36 -0.72 11.92
N TYR A 29 -13.48 -0.51 10.94
CA TYR A 29 -13.81 -0.27 9.53
C TYR A 29 -13.38 -1.42 8.63
N LEU A 30 -12.81 -2.49 9.20
CA LEU A 30 -12.53 -3.72 8.47
C LEU A 30 -13.86 -4.42 8.13
N GLY A 31 -13.96 -4.95 6.92
CA GLY A 31 -15.13 -5.71 6.50
C GLY A 31 -15.00 -6.15 5.05
N PRO A 32 -16.04 -6.82 4.52
CA PRO A 32 -16.07 -7.23 3.12
C PRO A 32 -16.00 -6.01 2.20
N ASP A 33 -15.07 -6.05 1.25
CA ASP A 33 -14.87 -5.04 0.22
C ASP A 33 -14.58 -5.76 -1.10
N PRO A 34 -15.58 -5.88 -2.00
CA PRO A 34 -15.41 -6.58 -3.26
C PRO A 34 -14.32 -5.99 -4.16
N LEU A 35 -14.05 -4.68 -4.05
CA LEU A 35 -13.03 -4.03 -4.86
C LEU A 35 -11.62 -4.39 -4.38
N VAL A 36 -11.44 -4.50 -3.06
CA VAL A 36 -10.20 -5.01 -2.45
C VAL A 36 -10.05 -6.51 -2.70
N ASP A 37 -11.12 -7.29 -2.63
CA ASP A 37 -11.10 -8.73 -2.94
C ASP A 37 -10.64 -8.99 -4.39
N ASP A 38 -11.22 -8.24 -5.34
CA ASP A 38 -10.81 -8.26 -6.75
C ASP A 38 -9.32 -7.90 -6.90
N LEU A 39 -8.87 -6.83 -6.22
CA LEU A 39 -7.47 -6.44 -6.22
C LEU A 39 -6.58 -7.57 -5.72
N VAL A 40 -6.89 -8.14 -4.54
CA VAL A 40 -6.10 -9.19 -3.90
C VAL A 40 -5.85 -10.36 -4.85
N SER A 41 -6.86 -10.76 -5.64
CA SER A 41 -6.74 -11.83 -6.64
C SER A 41 -5.74 -11.50 -7.77
N GLU A 42 -5.55 -10.22 -8.06
CA GLU A 42 -4.71 -9.65 -9.11
C GLU A 42 -3.34 -9.16 -8.60
N VAL A 43 -3.02 -9.31 -7.30
CA VAL A 43 -1.69 -8.98 -6.77
C VAL A 43 -0.72 -10.13 -7.01
N GLY A 44 0.40 -9.84 -7.68
CA GLY A 44 1.50 -10.78 -7.89
C GLY A 44 2.65 -10.59 -6.89
N THR A 45 2.84 -9.37 -6.38
CA THR A 45 3.91 -9.04 -5.42
C THR A 45 3.54 -7.81 -4.61
N VAL A 46 4.02 -7.73 -3.37
CA VAL A 46 3.98 -6.52 -2.56
C VAL A 46 5.33 -5.81 -2.58
N LEU A 47 5.33 -4.49 -2.77
CA LEU A 47 6.50 -3.62 -2.59
C LEU A 47 6.23 -2.71 -1.38
N ALA A 48 7.02 -2.84 -0.32
CA ALA A 48 6.83 -2.06 0.90
C ALA A 48 8.13 -1.42 1.40
N GLY A 49 8.01 -0.35 2.16
CA GLY A 49 9.14 0.21 2.91
C GLY A 49 9.37 -0.55 4.22
N ASN A 50 10.58 -0.46 4.78
CA ASN A 50 10.90 -1.15 6.05
C ASN A 50 9.96 -0.77 7.21
N ARG A 51 9.48 0.48 7.27
CA ARG A 51 8.53 0.94 8.29
C ARG A 51 7.19 0.24 8.19
N THR A 52 6.68 0.04 6.97
CA THR A 52 5.43 -0.70 6.73
C THR A 52 5.63 -2.19 7.00
N PHE A 53 6.72 -2.77 6.50
CA PHE A 53 7.02 -4.19 6.64
C PHE A 53 7.17 -4.65 8.10
N ARG A 54 7.70 -3.78 8.98
CA ARG A 54 7.86 -4.03 10.42
C ARG A 54 6.86 -3.26 11.28
N GLY A 55 5.89 -2.63 10.63
CA GLY A 55 5.00 -1.67 11.25
C GLY A 55 3.94 -2.34 12.11
N ASP A 56 3.03 -1.50 12.60
CA ASP A 56 1.83 -1.98 13.27
C ASP A 56 0.87 -2.66 12.28
N ASP A 57 -0.01 -3.50 12.82
CA ASP A 57 -0.98 -4.30 12.07
C ASP A 57 -2.39 -4.13 12.66
N PRO A 58 -3.41 -3.79 11.85
CA PRO A 58 -4.79 -3.68 12.32
C PRO A 58 -5.37 -5.02 12.85
N TYR A 59 -4.73 -6.16 12.53
CA TYR A 59 -5.03 -7.51 12.98
C TYR A 59 -4.14 -7.98 14.13
N ARG A 60 -3.41 -7.09 14.81
CA ARG A 60 -2.61 -7.42 16.01
C ARG A 60 -3.42 -8.26 17.00
N ASP A 61 -2.77 -9.25 17.61
CA ASP A 61 -3.37 -10.19 18.56
C ASP A 61 -4.43 -11.13 17.94
N THR A 62 -4.45 -11.26 16.61
CA THR A 62 -5.30 -12.21 15.87
C THR A 62 -4.45 -13.17 15.03
N PRO A 63 -5.01 -14.30 14.54
CA PRO A 63 -4.28 -15.21 13.65
C PRO A 63 -3.81 -14.57 12.34
N ALA A 64 -4.40 -13.45 11.93
CA ALA A 64 -4.06 -12.72 10.70
C ALA A 64 -2.91 -11.71 10.88
N GLU A 65 -2.38 -11.55 12.10
CA GLU A 65 -1.25 -10.64 12.37
C GLU A 65 -0.03 -10.95 11.49
N GLY A 66 0.54 -9.92 10.87
CA GLY A 66 1.69 -10.01 9.97
C GLY A 66 1.34 -10.58 8.58
N GLN A 67 0.06 -10.87 8.31
CA GLN A 67 -0.39 -11.36 7.02
C GLN A 67 -0.90 -10.19 6.16
N ALA A 68 -0.35 -10.04 4.96
CA ALA A 68 -0.81 -9.03 4.02
C ALA A 68 -2.30 -9.24 3.69
N PHE A 69 -3.05 -8.14 3.62
CA PHE A 69 -4.50 -8.14 3.41
C PHE A 69 -5.26 -9.01 4.44
N GLY A 70 -4.82 -9.04 5.70
CA GLY A 70 -5.48 -9.83 6.74
C GLY A 70 -5.46 -11.33 6.47
N GLY A 71 -4.49 -11.81 5.69
CA GLY A 71 -4.37 -13.22 5.30
C GLY A 71 -5.11 -13.59 4.01
N ALA A 72 -5.80 -12.63 3.37
CA ALA A 72 -6.43 -12.87 2.07
C ALA A 72 -5.41 -13.06 0.93
N TRP A 73 -4.17 -12.63 1.13
CA TRP A 73 -3.11 -12.76 0.14
C TRP A 73 -1.83 -13.39 0.73
N SER A 74 -1.17 -14.21 -0.08
CA SER A 74 0.18 -14.69 0.19
C SER A 74 1.00 -14.69 -1.09
N GLY A 75 2.28 -14.32 -0.99
CA GLY A 75 3.15 -14.22 -2.15
C GLY A 75 4.48 -13.54 -1.85
N PRO A 76 5.33 -13.34 -2.87
CA PRO A 76 6.63 -12.71 -2.72
C PRO A 76 6.49 -11.23 -2.33
N GLN A 77 7.37 -10.77 -1.45
CA GLN A 77 7.44 -9.36 -1.06
C GLN A 77 8.82 -8.79 -1.38
N VAL A 78 8.86 -7.53 -1.78
CA VAL A 78 10.08 -6.74 -1.91
C VAL A 78 10.06 -5.62 -0.89
N VAL A 79 11.11 -5.52 -0.07
CA VAL A 79 11.23 -4.48 0.94
C VAL A 79 12.33 -3.51 0.54
N LEU A 80 11.95 -2.26 0.28
CA LEU A 80 12.88 -1.15 0.05
C LEU A 80 13.47 -0.69 1.38
N THR A 81 14.77 -0.90 1.56
CA THR A 81 15.48 -0.54 2.79
C THR A 81 16.98 -0.41 2.55
N HIS A 82 17.60 0.59 3.17
CA HIS A 82 19.06 0.66 3.27
C HIS A 82 19.63 -0.29 4.35
N HIS A 83 18.77 -0.83 5.21
CA HIS A 83 19.16 -1.77 6.28
C HIS A 83 18.80 -3.19 5.88
N ARG A 84 19.76 -3.91 5.29
CA ARG A 84 19.59 -5.32 4.97
C ARG A 84 19.76 -6.18 6.23
N PRO A 85 18.81 -7.09 6.55
CA PRO A 85 18.99 -7.99 7.66
C PRO A 85 20.15 -8.97 7.40
N SER A 86 20.81 -9.41 8.48
CA SER A 86 21.89 -10.40 8.42
C SER A 86 21.38 -11.82 8.13
N VAL A 87 20.10 -12.08 8.38
CA VAL A 87 19.44 -13.37 8.16
C VAL A 87 18.38 -13.21 7.06
N PRO A 88 18.30 -14.13 6.08
CA PRO A 88 17.23 -14.13 5.09
C PRO A 88 15.85 -14.23 5.72
N TRP A 89 14.88 -13.54 5.15
CA TRP A 89 13.48 -13.62 5.57
C TRP A 89 12.69 -14.40 4.50
N PRO A 90 12.03 -15.52 4.84
CA PRO A 90 11.32 -16.34 3.85
C PRO A 90 10.30 -15.53 3.05
N GLY A 91 10.32 -15.67 1.72
CA GLY A 91 9.40 -14.97 0.82
C GLY A 91 9.65 -13.46 0.66
N VAL A 92 10.72 -12.92 1.25
CA VAL A 92 11.02 -11.48 1.21
C VAL A 92 12.39 -11.21 0.60
N THR A 93 12.42 -10.32 -0.38
CA THR A 93 13.65 -9.81 -1.00
C THR A 93 13.89 -8.37 -0.57
N PHE A 94 15.07 -8.08 -0.02
CA PHE A 94 15.44 -6.72 0.39
C PHE A 94 16.22 -6.02 -0.71
N ALA A 95 15.82 -4.80 -1.07
CA ALA A 95 16.45 -3.96 -2.09
C ALA A 95 16.91 -2.62 -1.51
N GLY A 96 18.12 -2.19 -1.89
CA GLY A 96 18.78 -1.01 -1.32
C GLY A 96 18.37 0.33 -1.94
N ASP A 97 17.72 0.30 -3.10
CA ASP A 97 17.31 1.47 -3.87
C ASP A 97 16.01 1.20 -4.64
N LEU A 98 15.30 2.28 -4.99
CA LEU A 98 13.99 2.21 -5.63
C LEU A 98 14.04 1.53 -7.02
N PRO A 99 14.96 1.86 -7.95
CA PRO A 99 15.00 1.20 -9.25
C PRO A 99 15.14 -0.33 -9.16
N THR A 100 16.03 -0.80 -8.29
CA THR A 100 16.23 -2.23 -8.03
C THR A 100 14.98 -2.85 -7.40
N ALA A 101 14.38 -2.19 -6.41
CA ALA A 101 13.17 -2.68 -5.76
C ALA A 101 11.99 -2.82 -6.74
N VAL A 102 11.80 -1.84 -7.61
CA VAL A 102 10.74 -1.85 -8.64
C VAL A 102 11.00 -2.94 -9.67
N ALA A 103 12.25 -3.12 -10.11
CA ALA A 103 12.60 -4.18 -11.07
C ALA A 103 12.31 -5.57 -10.50
N LEU A 104 12.80 -5.85 -9.28
CA LEU A 104 12.55 -7.12 -8.59
C LEU A 104 11.06 -7.36 -8.34
N ALA A 105 10.32 -6.31 -7.94
CA ALA A 105 8.90 -6.45 -7.69
C ALA A 105 8.11 -6.74 -8.98
N LYS A 106 8.45 -6.08 -10.09
CA LYS A 106 7.83 -6.34 -11.39
C LYS A 106 8.14 -7.74 -11.91
N GLU A 107 9.37 -8.21 -11.74
CA GLU A 107 9.77 -9.57 -12.10
C GLU A 107 8.94 -10.60 -11.32
N ALA A 108 8.86 -10.44 -9.99
CA ALA A 108 8.09 -11.33 -9.13
C ALA A 108 6.58 -11.28 -9.40
N ALA A 109 6.04 -10.11 -9.80
CA ALA A 109 4.63 -9.95 -10.11
C ALA A 109 4.22 -10.55 -11.47
N GLY A 110 5.15 -10.66 -12.43
CA GLY A 110 4.85 -11.13 -13.78
C GLY A 110 3.87 -10.21 -14.53
N GLU A 111 2.67 -10.71 -14.78
CA GLU A 111 1.58 -9.96 -15.45
C GLU A 111 0.60 -9.30 -14.48
N LYS A 112 0.69 -9.65 -13.19
CA LYS A 112 -0.16 -9.14 -12.11
C LYS A 112 0.34 -7.79 -11.56
N TYR A 113 -0.39 -7.21 -10.61
CA TYR A 113 0.03 -5.97 -9.95
C TYR A 113 1.23 -6.18 -9.01
N VAL A 114 2.09 -5.16 -9.00
CA VAL A 114 2.91 -4.83 -7.83
C VAL A 114 2.07 -3.92 -6.93
N ASN A 115 1.65 -4.42 -5.78
CA ASN A 115 0.94 -3.61 -4.79
C ASN A 115 1.94 -2.90 -3.88
N VAL A 116 1.99 -1.57 -3.98
CA VAL A 116 2.84 -0.70 -3.17
C VAL A 116 2.14 -0.41 -1.85
N LEU A 117 2.83 -0.63 -0.73
CA LEU A 117 2.34 -0.32 0.62
C LEU A 117 3.28 0.67 1.33
N GLY A 118 2.67 1.71 1.91
CA GLY A 118 3.36 2.75 2.67
C GLY A 118 3.57 4.05 1.87
N ALA A 119 3.26 5.18 2.52
CA ALA A 119 3.27 6.51 1.90
C ALA A 119 4.63 6.90 1.31
N ASP A 120 5.74 6.61 2.00
CA ASP A 120 7.06 7.03 1.52
C ASP A 120 7.47 6.31 0.21
N VAL A 121 7.26 5.00 0.13
CA VAL A 121 7.57 4.25 -1.10
C VAL A 121 6.65 4.67 -2.23
N ALA A 122 5.36 4.87 -1.96
CA ALA A 122 4.41 5.38 -2.96
C ALA A 122 4.80 6.77 -3.48
N ARG A 123 5.20 7.69 -2.59
CA ARG A 123 5.71 9.03 -2.95
C ARG A 123 6.96 8.93 -3.82
N GLN A 124 7.91 8.05 -3.49
CA GLN A 124 9.10 7.80 -4.30
C GLN A 124 8.75 7.25 -5.69
N CYS A 125 7.80 6.31 -5.78
CA CYS A 125 7.30 5.77 -7.06
C CYS A 125 6.62 6.86 -7.92
N LEU A 126 5.84 7.75 -7.31
CA LEU A 126 5.22 8.90 -7.97
C LEU A 126 6.29 9.87 -8.52
N ALA A 127 7.26 10.25 -7.69
CA ALA A 127 8.33 11.16 -8.07
C ALA A 127 9.20 10.58 -9.21
N ALA A 128 9.41 9.26 -9.23
CA ALA A 128 10.11 8.56 -10.30
C ALA A 128 9.26 8.31 -11.56
N GLY A 129 7.97 8.67 -11.55
CA GLY A 129 7.07 8.47 -12.68
C GLY A 129 6.75 7.00 -12.98
N VAL A 130 6.89 6.10 -11.99
CA VAL A 130 6.69 4.65 -12.16
C VAL A 130 5.41 4.12 -11.53
N LEU A 131 4.71 4.93 -10.71
CA LEU A 131 3.39 4.55 -10.18
C LEU A 131 2.33 4.68 -11.29
N ASP A 132 1.51 3.66 -11.48
CA ASP A 132 0.51 3.61 -12.56
C ASP A 132 -0.89 3.93 -12.03
N GLU A 133 -1.25 3.42 -10.86
CA GLU A 133 -2.60 3.49 -10.31
C GLU A 133 -2.59 3.73 -8.79
N ILE A 134 -3.70 4.27 -8.27
CA ILE A 134 -3.91 4.50 -6.84
C ILE A 134 -5.32 4.00 -6.47
N LEU A 135 -5.44 3.16 -5.45
CA LEU A 135 -6.70 2.76 -4.82
C LEU A 135 -6.74 3.33 -3.40
N VAL A 136 -7.79 4.09 -3.07
CA VAL A 136 -8.01 4.62 -1.72
C VAL A 136 -9.38 4.18 -1.22
N CYS A 137 -9.41 3.46 -0.10
CA CYS A 137 -10.63 3.11 0.62
C CYS A 137 -10.85 4.14 1.74
N ILE A 138 -11.79 5.08 1.58
CA ILE A 138 -11.98 6.19 2.51
C ILE A 138 -12.90 5.77 3.65
N ALA A 139 -12.35 5.57 4.85
CA ALA A 139 -13.10 5.28 6.06
C ALA A 139 -13.79 6.54 6.63
N PRO A 140 -15.00 6.43 7.20
CA PRO A 140 -15.77 7.57 7.72
C PRO A 140 -15.28 8.02 9.10
N VAL A 141 -14.01 8.41 9.20
CA VAL A 141 -13.36 8.86 10.45
C VAL A 141 -12.39 10.01 10.17
N LEU A 142 -12.20 10.88 11.16
CA LEU A 142 -11.15 11.90 11.17
C LEU A 142 -10.12 11.50 12.23
N LEU A 143 -8.86 11.26 11.84
CA LEU A 143 -7.80 10.85 12.78
C LEU A 143 -7.07 12.05 13.40
N GLY A 144 -7.06 13.19 12.72
CA GLY A 144 -6.45 14.44 13.18
C GLY A 144 -4.92 14.48 13.07
N ALA A 145 -4.24 13.33 13.17
CA ALA A 145 -2.78 13.23 13.08
C ALA A 145 -2.33 11.82 12.65
N GLY A 146 -1.10 11.73 12.15
CA GLY A 146 -0.46 10.47 11.78
C GLY A 146 0.25 10.53 10.45
N THR A 147 0.32 9.40 9.75
CA THR A 147 0.94 9.30 8.43
C THR A 147 -0.08 9.66 7.36
N ARG A 148 0.17 10.69 6.55
CA ARG A 148 -0.69 11.08 5.43
C ARG A 148 -0.53 10.12 4.24
N LEU A 149 -1.59 9.93 3.46
CA LEU A 149 -1.57 9.18 2.18
C LEU A 149 -0.50 9.70 1.24
N TYR A 150 -0.42 11.02 1.12
CA TYR A 150 0.55 11.72 0.31
C TYR A 150 0.94 13.02 1.00
N ASP A 151 2.23 13.23 1.19
CA ASP A 151 2.79 14.43 1.79
C ASP A 151 4.07 14.83 1.04
N GLN A 152 4.10 16.07 0.57
CA GLN A 152 5.24 16.61 -0.16
C GLN A 152 5.23 18.13 0.02
N GLU A 153 6.28 18.65 0.70
CA GLU A 153 6.38 20.08 1.04
C GLU A 153 6.38 20.99 -0.20
N GLU A 154 7.08 20.57 -1.26
CA GLU A 154 7.11 21.25 -2.55
C GLU A 154 6.86 20.22 -3.67
N GLY A 155 5.68 20.25 -4.28
CA GLY A 155 5.28 19.28 -5.29
C GLY A 155 4.47 19.90 -6.43
N THR A 156 4.59 19.30 -7.61
CA THR A 156 3.70 19.60 -8.75
C THR A 156 2.40 18.81 -8.61
N PRO A 157 1.23 19.37 -8.95
CA PRO A 157 -0.02 18.62 -8.92
C PRO A 157 0.06 17.33 -9.77
N VAL A 158 -0.17 16.18 -9.13
CA VAL A 158 -0.31 14.90 -9.81
C VAL A 158 -1.74 14.81 -10.36
N LYS A 159 -1.89 14.69 -11.68
CA LYS A 159 -3.20 14.56 -12.30
C LYS A 159 -3.65 13.10 -12.24
N LEU A 160 -4.89 12.90 -11.84
CA LEU A 160 -5.50 11.58 -11.70
C LEU A 160 -6.75 11.48 -12.55
N GLU A 161 -6.96 10.33 -13.18
CA GLU A 161 -8.20 9.97 -13.85
C GLU A 161 -8.90 8.90 -13.02
N ARG A 162 -10.14 9.15 -12.58
CA ARG A 162 -10.92 8.13 -11.88
C ARG A 162 -11.34 7.05 -12.86
N ILE A 163 -10.95 5.81 -12.58
CA ILE A 163 -11.26 4.65 -13.43
C ILE A 163 -12.31 3.72 -12.80
N ARG A 164 -12.43 3.69 -11.47
CA ARG A 164 -13.49 2.97 -10.74
C ARG A 164 -13.84 3.70 -9.43
N SER A 165 -15.04 3.43 -8.93
CA SER A 165 -15.48 3.81 -7.59
C SER A 165 -16.51 2.82 -7.06
N ALA A 166 -16.50 2.57 -5.76
CA ALA A 166 -17.47 1.74 -5.07
C ALA A 166 -17.89 2.36 -3.73
N GLU A 167 -19.09 2.03 -3.29
CA GLU A 167 -19.56 2.34 -1.94
C GLU A 167 -19.77 1.01 -1.22
N VAL A 168 -19.11 0.85 -0.07
CA VAL A 168 -19.22 -0.33 0.79
C VAL A 168 -19.59 0.13 2.21
N PRO A 169 -20.05 -0.76 3.10
CA PRO A 169 -20.57 -0.35 4.42
C PRO A 169 -19.61 0.48 5.28
N HIS A 170 -18.30 0.31 5.09
CA HIS A 170 -17.26 0.93 5.93
C HIS A 170 -16.32 1.88 5.18
N SER A 171 -16.47 2.05 3.87
CA SER A 171 -15.64 2.97 3.08
C SER A 171 -16.29 3.44 1.78
N SER A 172 -15.77 4.55 1.26
CA SER A 172 -15.95 4.97 -0.13
C SER A 172 -14.66 4.74 -0.89
N ASP A 173 -14.68 3.84 -1.86
CA ASP A 173 -13.46 3.38 -2.53
C ASP A 173 -13.30 4.07 -3.88
N LEU A 174 -12.12 4.60 -4.12
CA LEU A 174 -11.80 5.35 -5.32
C LEU A 174 -10.52 4.80 -5.95
N TRP A 175 -10.62 4.40 -7.22
CA TRP A 175 -9.50 3.89 -8.00
C TRP A 175 -9.17 4.86 -9.13
N PHE A 176 -7.92 5.27 -9.18
CA PHE A 176 -7.40 6.24 -10.13
C PHE A 176 -6.26 5.68 -10.96
N ARG A 177 -6.16 6.18 -12.18
CA ARG A 177 -4.96 6.12 -13.02
C ARG A 177 -4.15 7.40 -12.84
N VAL A 178 -2.83 7.26 -12.69
CA VAL A 178 -1.90 8.38 -12.68
C VAL A 178 -1.66 8.85 -14.12
N LEU A 179 -1.88 10.13 -14.39
CA LEU A 179 -1.63 10.73 -15.69
C LEU A 179 -0.19 11.25 -15.76
N ARG A 180 0.48 10.97 -16.87
CA ARG A 180 1.87 11.35 -17.16
C ARG A 180 1.93 12.31 -18.34
#